data_AF-E3QW89-F1
#
_entry.id   AF-E3QW89-F1
#
_cell.length_a   1.000
_cell.length_b   1.000
_cell.length_c   1.000
_cell.angle_alpha   90.00
_cell.angle_beta   90.00
_cell.angle_gamma   90.00
#
_symmetry.space_group_name_H-M   'P 1'
#
loop_
_entity.id
_entity.type
_entity.pdbx_description
1 polymer ?
#
loop_
_entity_poly.entity_id
_entity_poly.type
_entity_poly.pdbx_seq_one_letter_code
_entity_poly.pdbx_strand_id
1 'polypeptide(L)'
;MRLTATLLTLASAISAAHAFCYAGGRSGNYGEWLKEKDITVDTERLSFACTNLIGQGYVKFGPFETRRTCMQQDLRTKWDFTIKSMVDPGGNGESNLSMEKCMEILGKEAYGCAYGGETVKEAWFASCMG
;
A
#
# COMPACT_ATOMS: atom_id res chain seq x y z
N MET A 1 -44.39 11.02 30.90
CA MET A 1 -44.07 11.03 29.45
C MET A 1 -42.57 10.93 29.29
N ARG A 2 -42.02 9.81 28.79
CA ARG A 2 -40.57 9.65 28.58
C ARG A 2 -40.30 9.79 27.08
N LEU A 3 -39.60 10.86 26.69
CA LEU A 3 -39.08 11.03 25.35
C LEU A 3 -37.83 10.15 25.19
N THR A 4 -37.98 9.03 24.48
CA THR A 4 -36.86 8.27 23.94
C THR A 4 -36.33 8.99 22.71
N ALA A 5 -35.17 9.64 22.85
CA ALA A 5 -34.41 10.17 21.73
C ALA A 5 -33.66 9.02 21.05
N THR A 6 -34.05 8.67 19.83
CA THR A 6 -33.35 7.70 18.99
C THR A 6 -32.14 8.38 18.37
N LEU A 7 -30.93 8.06 18.85
CA LEU A 7 -29.70 8.42 18.13
C LEU A 7 -29.62 7.57 16.85
N LEU A 8 -29.85 8.18 15.69
CA LEU A 8 -29.40 7.61 14.42
C LEU A 8 -27.88 7.78 14.34
N THR A 9 -27.14 6.71 14.62
CA THR A 9 -25.74 6.62 14.22
C THR A 9 -25.71 6.45 12.70
N LEU A 10 -25.38 7.53 12.00
CA LEU A 10 -25.01 7.51 10.58
C LEU A 10 -23.73 6.66 10.48
N ALA A 11 -23.89 5.38 10.15
CA ALA A 11 -22.77 4.52 9.76
C ALA A 11 -22.25 5.05 8.42
N SER A 12 -21.25 5.92 8.47
CA SER A 12 -20.44 6.25 7.32
C SER A 12 -19.75 4.95 6.89
N ALA A 13 -20.29 4.33 5.86
CA ALA A 13 -19.66 3.25 5.13
C ALA A 13 -18.39 3.81 4.49
N ILE A 14 -17.30 3.85 5.26
CA ILE A 14 -15.97 4.03 4.72
C ILE A 14 -15.77 2.81 3.83
N SER A 15 -15.78 3.01 2.52
CA SER A 15 -15.32 2.01 1.55
C SER A 15 -13.82 1.83 1.77
N ALA A 16 -13.47 1.17 2.87
CA ALA A 16 -12.17 0.65 3.12
C ALA A 16 -12.03 -0.48 2.10
N ALA A 17 -11.34 -0.24 0.99
CA ALA A 17 -10.75 -1.36 0.26
C ALA A 17 -10.09 -2.25 1.34
N HIS A 18 -10.45 -3.51 1.44
CA HIS A 18 -9.88 -4.32 2.51
C HIS A 18 -8.53 -4.84 2.01
N ALA A 19 -7.49 -4.58 2.80
CA ALA A 19 -6.20 -5.25 2.67
C ALA A 19 -6.43 -6.75 2.83
N PHE A 20 -6.07 -7.57 1.85
CA PHE A 20 -6.05 -9.02 2.02
C PHE A 20 -4.71 -9.40 2.65
N CYS A 21 -4.70 -9.48 3.98
CA CYS A 21 -3.49 -9.83 4.72
C CYS A 21 -3.09 -11.29 4.48
N TYR A 22 -1.80 -11.52 4.26
CA TYR A 22 -1.26 -12.87 4.15
C TYR A 22 -1.38 -13.59 5.51
N ALA A 23 -1.76 -14.87 5.46
CA ALA A 23 -1.94 -15.71 6.65
C ALA A 23 -0.62 -16.18 7.29
N GLY A 24 0.51 -15.96 6.61
CA GLY A 24 1.84 -16.35 7.06
C GLY A 24 2.94 -15.74 6.20
N GLY A 25 4.15 -15.74 6.71
CA GLY A 25 5.31 -15.03 6.18
C GLY A 25 6.30 -14.75 7.31
N ARG A 26 7.32 -13.94 7.06
CA ARG A 26 8.12 -13.39 8.15
C ARG A 26 7.34 -12.23 8.76
N SER A 27 7.26 -12.19 10.08
CA SER A 27 6.49 -11.15 10.77
C SER A 27 7.16 -9.82 10.50
N GLY A 28 6.49 -8.98 9.72
CA GLY A 28 6.86 -7.60 9.49
C GLY A 28 6.39 -6.67 10.60
N ASN A 29 5.72 -7.19 11.64
CA ASN A 29 5.17 -6.43 12.77
C ASN A 29 4.38 -5.19 12.30
N TYR A 30 3.44 -5.38 11.36
CA TYR A 30 2.63 -4.28 10.82
C TYR A 30 3.47 -3.12 10.25
N GLY A 31 4.61 -3.46 9.64
CA GLY A 31 5.48 -2.52 8.95
C GLY A 31 6.07 -1.46 9.85
N GLU A 32 6.23 -1.71 11.15
CA GLU A 32 6.82 -0.75 12.10
C GLU A 32 8.15 -0.18 11.60
N TRP A 33 9.04 -1.05 11.12
CA TRP A 33 10.32 -0.63 10.54
C TRP A 33 10.16 0.25 9.29
N LEU A 34 9.09 0.05 8.52
CA LEU A 34 8.79 0.83 7.32
C LEU A 34 8.23 2.23 7.65
N LYS A 35 7.52 2.36 8.77
CA LYS A 35 6.99 3.64 9.31
C LYS A 35 8.08 4.50 9.94
N GLU A 36 9.10 3.85 10.48
CA GLU A 36 10.25 4.56 11.03
C GLU A 36 10.93 5.42 9.96
N LYS A 37 11.42 6.58 10.40
CA LYS A 37 12.19 7.47 9.55
C LYS A 37 13.61 6.95 9.36
N ASP A 38 14.12 7.11 8.16
CA ASP A 38 15.55 6.99 7.94
C ASP A 38 16.28 8.25 8.42
N ILE A 39 17.35 8.04 9.20
CA ILE A 39 18.11 9.12 9.83
C ILE A 39 18.83 10.03 8.82
N THR A 40 19.01 9.57 7.58
CA THR A 40 19.77 10.31 6.56
C THR A 40 18.91 11.24 5.72
N VAL A 41 17.63 10.93 5.53
CA VAL A 41 16.72 11.66 4.64
C VAL A 41 15.44 12.16 5.31
N ASP A 42 15.22 11.83 6.59
CA ASP A 42 14.06 12.25 7.41
C ASP A 42 12.67 11.87 6.81
N THR A 43 12.63 10.81 6.00
CA THR A 43 11.40 10.24 5.43
C THR A 43 11.16 8.82 5.91
N GLU A 44 9.90 8.37 5.91
CA GLU A 44 9.53 6.97 6.21
C GLU A 44 10.25 6.02 5.24
N ARG A 45 10.72 4.86 5.73
CA ARG A 45 11.44 3.91 4.86
C ARG A 45 10.60 3.37 3.71
N LEU A 46 9.26 3.28 3.86
CA LEU A 46 8.38 2.91 2.75
C LEU A 46 8.54 3.84 1.53
N SER A 47 8.91 5.10 1.74
CA SER A 47 9.15 6.05 0.64
C SER A 47 10.28 5.61 -0.29
N PHE A 48 11.25 4.82 0.20
CA PHE A 48 12.28 4.22 -0.65
C PHE A 48 11.73 3.11 -1.55
N ALA A 49 10.80 2.29 -1.05
CA ALA A 49 10.13 1.30 -1.89
C ALA A 49 9.42 2.00 -3.04
N CYS A 50 8.64 3.04 -2.74
CA CYS A 50 7.98 3.83 -3.78
C CYS A 50 8.99 4.51 -4.72
N THR A 51 10.06 5.10 -4.20
CA THR A 51 11.12 5.71 -5.04
C THR A 51 11.77 4.68 -5.96
N ASN A 52 11.99 3.44 -5.52
CA ASN A 52 12.53 2.38 -6.38
C ASN A 52 11.53 1.90 -7.44
N LEU A 53 10.23 1.97 -7.16
CA LEU A 53 9.18 1.55 -8.09
C LEU A 53 8.87 2.63 -9.13
N ILE A 54 8.80 3.90 -8.73
CA ILE A 54 8.31 5.01 -9.58
C ILE A 54 9.29 6.17 -9.73
N GLY A 55 10.48 6.11 -9.13
CA GLY A 55 11.41 7.25 -9.11
C GLY A 55 10.91 8.42 -8.25
N GLN A 56 11.40 9.62 -8.53
CA GLN A 56 11.09 10.84 -7.75
C GLN A 56 9.78 11.55 -8.18
N GLY A 57 8.91 10.93 -8.99
CA GLY A 57 7.82 11.66 -9.63
C GLY A 57 6.59 10.86 -10.05
N TYR A 58 5.77 11.51 -10.89
CA TYR A 58 4.57 10.95 -11.49
C TYR A 58 4.95 10.10 -12.70
N VAL A 59 4.84 8.77 -12.59
CA VAL A 59 5.26 7.86 -13.66
C VAL A 59 4.08 7.17 -14.29
N LYS A 60 4.10 7.14 -15.63
CA LYS A 60 3.17 6.38 -16.43
C LYS A 60 3.60 4.91 -16.51
N PHE A 61 2.69 4.02 -16.13
CA PHE A 61 2.78 2.58 -16.32
C PHE A 61 2.10 2.21 -17.64
N GLY A 62 2.69 1.25 -18.35
CA GLY A 62 2.02 0.55 -19.43
C GLY A 62 0.86 -0.32 -18.93
N PRO A 63 -0.03 -0.75 -19.84
CA PRO A 63 -1.06 -1.75 -19.51
C PRO A 63 -0.43 -3.01 -18.92
N PHE A 64 -0.94 -3.46 -17.77
CA PHE A 64 -0.43 -4.63 -17.04
C PHE A 64 1.04 -4.57 -16.60
N GLU A 65 1.70 -3.41 -16.71
CA GLU A 65 3.08 -3.25 -16.28
C GLU A 65 3.18 -3.54 -14.78
N THR A 66 4.14 -4.40 -14.42
CA THR A 66 4.41 -4.79 -13.05
C THR A 66 5.82 -4.36 -12.68
N ARG A 67 5.96 -3.65 -11.56
CA ARG A 67 7.24 -3.29 -10.97
C ARG A 67 7.36 -3.91 -9.60
N ARG A 68 8.59 -4.26 -9.25
CA ARG A 68 8.92 -4.90 -7.97
C ARG A 68 10.17 -4.28 -7.38
N THR A 69 10.20 -4.21 -6.06
CA THR A 69 11.42 -3.84 -5.32
C THR A 69 11.47 -4.65 -4.03
N CYS A 70 12.66 -4.73 -3.45
CA CYS A 70 12.89 -5.43 -2.20
C CYS A 70 13.69 -4.52 -1.27
N MET A 71 13.30 -4.49 0.00
CA MET A 71 14.00 -3.76 1.06
C MET A 71 14.41 -4.72 2.18
N GLN A 72 15.68 -4.72 2.55
CA GLN A 72 16.16 -5.52 3.67
C GLN A 72 15.97 -4.74 4.98
N GLN A 73 15.20 -5.30 5.92
CA GLN A 73 15.08 -4.76 7.28
C GLN A 73 16.24 -5.23 8.16
N ASP A 74 16.48 -6.55 8.19
CA ASP A 74 17.57 -7.20 8.93
C ASP A 74 17.96 -8.51 8.24
N LEU A 75 18.99 -9.24 8.70
CA LEU A 75 19.45 -10.50 8.05
C LEU A 75 18.38 -11.58 7.87
N ARG A 76 17.28 -11.48 8.60
CA ARG A 76 16.16 -12.41 8.63
C ARG A 76 14.84 -11.76 8.23
N THR A 77 14.80 -10.51 7.79
CA THR A 77 13.52 -9.87 7.41
C THR A 77 13.73 -9.02 6.17
N LYS A 78 12.94 -9.29 5.14
CA LYS A 78 12.95 -8.53 3.89
C LYS A 78 11.52 -8.23 3.48
N TRP A 79 11.34 -7.07 2.88
CA TRP A 79 10.06 -6.60 2.40
C TRP A 79 10.06 -6.59 0.89
N ASP A 80 9.30 -7.50 0.28
CA ASP A 80 9.08 -7.53 -1.16
C ASP A 80 7.82 -6.74 -1.50
N PHE A 81 7.96 -5.72 -2.34
CA PHE A 81 6.86 -4.88 -2.80
C PHE A 81 6.59 -5.11 -4.27
N THR A 82 5.31 -5.17 -4.63
CA THR A 82 4.86 -5.22 -6.02
C THR A 82 3.81 -4.15 -6.26
N ILE A 83 3.91 -3.45 -7.38
CA ILE A 83 2.84 -2.64 -7.94
C ILE A 83 2.61 -3.07 -9.37
N LYS A 84 1.35 -3.26 -9.73
CA LYS A 84 0.92 -3.60 -11.08
C LYS A 84 -0.20 -2.67 -11.52
N SER A 85 -0.03 -2.08 -12.69
CA SER A 85 -1.13 -1.43 -13.42
C SER A 85 -2.12 -2.49 -13.86
N MET A 86 -3.40 -2.28 -13.59
CA MET A 86 -4.52 -3.12 -14.04
C MET A 86 -5.30 -2.43 -15.17
N VAL A 87 -4.70 -1.41 -15.80
CA VAL A 87 -5.29 -0.73 -16.96
C VAL A 87 -5.28 -1.67 -18.16
N ASP A 88 -6.45 -1.84 -18.78
CA ASP A 88 -6.60 -2.59 -20.01
C ASP A 88 -5.90 -1.91 -21.20
N PRO A 89 -5.31 -2.66 -22.15
CA PRO A 89 -4.81 -2.12 -23.40
C PRO A 89 -5.91 -1.38 -24.17
N GLY A 90 -5.75 -0.07 -24.36
CA GLY A 90 -6.74 0.79 -25.00
C GLY A 90 -7.86 1.29 -24.09
N GLY A 91 -7.80 1.00 -22.79
CA GLY A 91 -8.72 1.53 -21.78
C GLY A 91 -8.36 2.94 -21.30
N ASN A 92 -9.33 3.65 -20.72
CA ASN A 92 -9.17 5.00 -20.15
C ASN A 92 -8.79 4.99 -18.66
N GLY A 93 -8.22 3.88 -18.15
CA GLY A 93 -7.86 3.74 -16.74
C GLY A 93 -6.70 4.66 -16.34
N GLU A 94 -6.64 5.04 -15.06
CA GLU A 94 -5.52 5.80 -14.51
C GLU A 94 -4.22 5.00 -14.66
N SER A 95 -3.34 5.46 -15.54
CA SER A 95 -2.06 4.79 -15.86
C SER A 95 -0.87 5.46 -15.18
N ASN A 96 -1.08 6.53 -14.43
CA ASN A 96 -0.01 7.26 -13.78
C ASN A 96 -0.06 7.04 -12.27
N LEU A 97 1.11 6.86 -11.67
CA LEU A 97 1.24 6.66 -10.24
C LEU A 97 2.11 7.78 -9.66
N SER A 98 1.57 8.52 -8.69
CA SER A 98 2.30 9.52 -7.90
C SER A 98 2.95 8.88 -6.66
N MET A 99 3.91 9.59 -6.06
CA MET A 99 4.52 9.17 -4.79
C MET A 99 3.48 9.02 -3.68
N GLU A 100 2.58 10.00 -3.54
CA GLU A 100 1.50 9.98 -2.56
C GLU A 100 0.60 8.75 -2.74
N LYS A 101 0.16 8.48 -3.98
CA LYS A 101 -0.69 7.33 -4.28
C LYS A 101 0.05 6.00 -4.09
N CYS A 102 1.33 5.93 -4.42
CA CYS A 102 2.16 4.75 -4.14
C CYS A 102 2.23 4.47 -2.62
N MET A 103 2.51 5.50 -1.83
CA MET A 103 2.57 5.41 -0.37
C MET A 103 1.22 5.02 0.22
N GLU A 104 0.13 5.60 -0.28
CA GLU A 104 -1.23 5.27 0.14
C GLU A 104 -1.57 3.80 -0.11
N ILE A 105 -1.30 3.31 -1.32
CA ILE A 105 -1.63 1.94 -1.73
C ILE A 105 -0.76 0.93 -0.97
N LEU A 106 0.56 1.09 -0.96
CA LEU A 106 1.46 0.13 -0.30
C LEU A 106 1.41 0.22 1.21
N GLY A 107 1.25 1.43 1.76
CA GLY A 107 1.22 1.67 3.20
C GLY A 107 0.06 0.97 3.87
N LYS A 108 -1.06 0.85 3.17
CA LYS A 108 -2.22 0.11 3.67
C LYS A 108 -1.91 -1.36 4.00
N GLU A 109 -1.21 -2.03 3.09
CA GLU A 109 -0.86 -3.45 3.25
C GLU A 109 0.31 -3.62 4.21
N ALA A 110 1.34 -2.79 4.05
CA ALA A 110 2.52 -2.82 4.90
C ALA A 110 2.18 -2.52 6.38
N TYR A 111 1.28 -1.58 6.62
CA TYR A 111 0.98 -1.07 7.97
C TYR A 111 -0.23 -1.72 8.61
N GLY A 112 -1.12 -2.32 7.81
CA GLY A 112 -2.35 -2.97 8.27
C GLY A 112 -2.21 -4.48 8.49
N CYS A 113 -1.18 -5.12 7.93
CA CYS A 113 -1.03 -6.57 7.96
C CYS A 113 0.28 -7.02 8.62
N ALA A 114 0.19 -7.99 9.53
CA ALA A 114 1.34 -8.51 10.29
C ALA A 114 2.43 -9.13 9.40
N TYR A 115 2.04 -9.79 8.31
CA TYR A 115 2.93 -10.46 7.34
C TYR A 115 2.94 -9.75 5.97
N GLY A 116 2.40 -8.54 5.92
CA GLY A 116 2.03 -7.89 4.67
C GLY A 116 0.73 -8.45 4.06
N GLY A 117 0.37 -7.94 2.89
CA GLY A 117 -0.91 -8.23 2.25
C GLY A 117 -0.93 -7.74 0.81
N GLU A 118 -2.12 -7.85 0.21
CA GLU A 118 -2.38 -7.36 -1.13
C GLU A 118 -3.73 -6.64 -1.23
N THR A 119 -3.80 -5.68 -2.14
CA THR A 119 -5.03 -4.97 -2.46
C THR A 119 -5.13 -4.74 -3.96
N VAL A 120 -6.37 -4.76 -4.43
CA VAL A 120 -6.74 -4.16 -5.72
C VAL A 120 -7.51 -2.89 -5.39
N LYS A 121 -6.99 -1.73 -5.81
CA LYS A 121 -7.66 -0.44 -5.69
C LYS A 121 -7.68 0.23 -7.06
N GLU A 122 -8.87 0.49 -7.58
CA GLU A 122 -9.08 1.12 -8.89
C GLU A 122 -8.30 0.38 -9.99
N ALA A 123 -7.38 1.05 -10.67
CA ALA A 123 -6.54 0.49 -11.73
C ALA A 123 -5.19 -0.06 -11.21
N TRP A 124 -5.06 -0.33 -9.91
CA TRP A 124 -3.80 -0.75 -9.29
C TRP A 124 -3.97 -2.02 -8.47
N PHE A 125 -3.10 -2.99 -8.73
CA PHE A 125 -2.81 -4.07 -7.79
C PHE A 125 -1.53 -3.73 -7.05
N ALA A 126 -1.51 -3.96 -5.75
CA ALA A 126 -0.30 -3.85 -4.96
C ALA A 126 -0.20 -4.96 -3.94
N SER A 127 1.03 -5.38 -3.66
CA SER A 127 1.31 -6.30 -2.58
C SER A 127 2.61 -5.96 -1.84
N CYS A 128 2.66 -6.38 -0.59
CA CYS A 128 3.77 -6.23 0.31
C CYS A 128 3.92 -7.53 1.10
N MET A 129 5.10 -8.15 1.13
CA MET A 129 5.37 -9.37 1.89
C MET A 129 6.61 -9.17 2.76
N GLY A 130 6.47 -9.45 4.05
CA GLY A 130 7.53 -9.35 5.08
C GLY A 130 8.24 -10.66 5.39
#